data_AF-A0A2S1XDS4-F1
#
_entry.id   AF-A0A2S1XDS4-F1
#
_cell.length_a   1.000
_cell.length_b   1.000
_cell.length_c   1.000
_cell.angle_alpha   90.00
_cell.angle_beta   90.00
_cell.angle_gamma   90.00
#
_symmetry.space_group_name_H-M   'P 1'
#
loop_
_entity.id
_entity.type
_entity.pdbx_description
1 polymer ?
#
loop_
_entity_poly.entity_id
_entity_poly.type
_entity_poly.pdbx_seq_one_letter_code
_entity_poly.pdbx_strand_id
1 'polypeptide(L)'
;MHARRTAFRLVLATTALIAGGAALAAETSGPSFSCAGVETGSVEQMVCTDPTLSALDRKLAGVYGEAAGKAANEHPPVLKAEQRGWIKGRDDCWKADDRRACVEEQYRLRIAELQARYRLVRSIGPVRFACDGAPGNELTATFFETEPPTMIAERGDAVSLMVGQPAASGARYQGRNESFWEHQGEARVTWGYGAPEMTCRTAP
;
A
#
# COMPACT_ATOMS: atom_id res chain seq x y z
N MET A 1 -95.47 9.43 -14.77
CA MET A 1 -94.76 8.13 -14.83
C MET A 1 -94.00 8.05 -16.14
N HIS A 2 -92.66 8.06 -16.12
CA HIS A 2 -91.76 7.35 -17.03
C HIS A 2 -90.32 7.79 -16.72
N ALA A 3 -89.55 6.85 -16.23
CA ALA A 3 -88.14 6.99 -15.87
C ALA A 3 -87.27 6.97 -17.12
N ARG A 4 -86.19 7.77 -17.13
CA ARG A 4 -85.00 7.47 -17.95
C ARG A 4 -83.74 7.62 -17.10
N ARG A 5 -82.95 6.54 -17.12
CA ARG A 5 -81.79 6.25 -16.27
C ARG A 5 -80.48 6.68 -16.96
N THR A 6 -79.56 7.21 -16.14
CA THR A 6 -78.09 7.02 -16.10
C THR A 6 -77.20 7.17 -17.33
N ALA A 7 -76.09 7.91 -17.15
CA ALA A 7 -74.74 7.40 -17.41
C ALA A 7 -73.69 8.16 -16.57
N PHE A 8 -73.11 7.49 -15.57
CA PHE A 8 -71.99 7.96 -14.76
C PHE A 8 -70.68 7.61 -15.49
N ARG A 9 -69.83 8.59 -15.81
CA ARG A 9 -68.53 8.35 -16.46
C ARG A 9 -67.46 8.07 -15.39
N LEU A 10 -66.93 6.85 -15.39
CA LEU A 10 -65.72 6.49 -14.63
C LEU A 10 -64.49 7.13 -15.29
N VAL A 11 -63.67 7.84 -14.52
CA VAL A 11 -62.33 8.30 -14.92
C VAL A 11 -61.31 7.38 -14.26
N LEU A 12 -60.54 6.63 -15.05
CA LEU A 12 -59.40 5.82 -14.57
C LEU A 12 -58.19 6.74 -14.31
N ALA A 13 -57.67 6.73 -13.08
CA ALA A 13 -56.40 7.33 -12.72
C ALA A 13 -55.27 6.29 -12.91
N THR A 14 -54.32 6.58 -13.80
CA THR A 14 -53.12 5.76 -14.04
C THR A 14 -51.96 6.25 -13.18
N THR A 15 -51.58 5.48 -12.18
CA THR A 15 -50.37 5.68 -11.36
C THR A 15 -49.15 5.12 -12.11
N ALA A 16 -48.20 5.97 -12.47
CA ALA A 16 -46.92 5.57 -13.07
C ALA A 16 -45.90 5.21 -11.96
N LEU A 17 -45.48 3.95 -11.90
CA LEU A 17 -44.34 3.51 -11.08
C LEU A 17 -43.03 3.87 -11.78
N ILE A 18 -42.24 4.76 -11.18
CA ILE A 18 -40.86 5.03 -11.60
C ILE A 18 -39.95 4.01 -10.90
N ALA A 19 -39.51 2.99 -11.63
CA ALA A 19 -38.51 2.05 -11.17
C ALA A 19 -37.11 2.70 -11.24
N GLY A 20 -36.59 3.12 -10.08
CA GLY A 20 -35.19 3.54 -9.94
C GLY A 20 -34.27 2.32 -9.98
N GLY A 21 -33.61 2.10 -11.12
CA GLY A 21 -32.52 1.13 -11.23
C GLY A 21 -31.27 1.66 -10.57
N ALA A 22 -30.93 1.14 -9.38
CA ALA A 22 -29.60 1.30 -8.83
C ALA A 22 -28.61 0.56 -9.75
N ALA A 23 -27.80 1.30 -10.49
CA ALA A 23 -26.65 0.74 -11.19
C ALA A 23 -25.67 0.20 -10.14
N LEU A 24 -25.71 -1.11 -9.90
CA LEU A 24 -24.65 -1.83 -9.21
C LEU A 24 -23.39 -1.65 -10.06
N ALA A 25 -22.45 -0.83 -9.58
CA ALA A 25 -21.11 -0.78 -10.16
C ALA A 25 -20.55 -2.21 -10.07
N ALA A 26 -20.37 -2.85 -11.23
CA ALA A 26 -19.68 -4.12 -11.29
C ALA A 26 -18.27 -3.90 -10.75
N GLU A 27 -17.96 -4.46 -9.57
CA GLU A 27 -16.57 -4.57 -9.15
C GLU A 27 -15.83 -5.29 -10.28
N THR A 28 -14.80 -4.64 -10.82
CA THR A 28 -13.92 -5.28 -11.81
C THR A 28 -13.39 -6.55 -11.16
N SER A 29 -13.86 -7.71 -11.60
CA SER A 29 -13.61 -8.98 -10.92
C SER A 29 -12.18 -9.50 -11.11
N GLY A 30 -11.34 -8.79 -11.87
CA GLY A 30 -9.96 -9.17 -12.17
C GLY A 30 -8.94 -8.08 -11.83
N PRO A 31 -7.64 -8.36 -12.04
CA PRO A 31 -6.54 -7.44 -11.76
C PRO A 31 -6.51 -6.27 -12.75
N SER A 32 -5.54 -5.36 -12.58
CA SER A 32 -5.30 -4.22 -13.47
C SER A 32 -4.74 -4.60 -14.85
N PHE A 33 -4.47 -5.90 -15.09
CA PHE A 33 -4.00 -6.45 -16.36
C PHE A 33 -4.98 -7.49 -16.94
N SER A 34 -4.80 -7.83 -18.22
CA SER A 34 -5.63 -8.83 -18.89
C SER A 34 -5.28 -10.25 -18.45
N CYS A 35 -6.28 -11.00 -17.99
CA CYS A 35 -6.14 -12.43 -17.70
C CYS A 35 -6.16 -13.33 -18.94
N ALA A 36 -6.42 -12.78 -20.12
CA ALA A 36 -6.42 -13.57 -21.35
C ALA A 36 -4.99 -13.99 -21.72
N GLY A 37 -4.76 -15.30 -21.83
CA GLY A 37 -3.48 -15.85 -22.29
C GLY A 37 -2.37 -15.89 -21.23
N VAL A 38 -2.70 -15.72 -19.94
CA VAL A 38 -1.73 -15.94 -18.85
C VAL A 38 -1.28 -17.39 -18.83
N GLU A 39 0.01 -17.62 -18.56
CA GLU A 39 0.60 -18.96 -18.54
C GLU A 39 0.03 -19.77 -17.36
N THR A 40 -0.30 -21.04 -17.62
CA THR A 40 -0.79 -21.95 -16.56
C THR A 40 0.28 -22.19 -15.51
N GLY A 41 -0.07 -22.04 -14.24
CA GLY A 41 0.84 -22.19 -13.09
C GLY A 41 1.65 -20.93 -12.77
N SER A 42 1.50 -19.84 -13.53
CA SER A 42 2.15 -18.55 -13.26
C SER A 42 1.57 -17.82 -12.05
N VAL A 43 2.32 -16.85 -11.54
CA VAL A 43 1.82 -15.91 -10.53
C VAL A 43 0.68 -15.06 -11.11
N GLU A 44 0.73 -14.69 -12.39
CA GLU A 44 -0.34 -13.97 -13.08
C GLU A 44 -1.66 -14.74 -13.07
N GLN A 45 -1.62 -16.06 -13.35
CA GLN A 45 -2.81 -16.90 -13.26
C GLN A 45 -3.38 -16.89 -11.84
N MET A 46 -2.51 -17.03 -10.83
CA MET A 46 -2.93 -16.96 -9.43
C MET A 46 -3.62 -15.63 -9.12
N VAL A 47 -3.00 -14.50 -9.50
CA VAL A 47 -3.55 -13.15 -9.32
C VAL A 47 -4.91 -13.01 -10.01
N CYS A 48 -5.07 -13.56 -11.21
CA CYS A 48 -6.32 -13.55 -11.97
C CYS A 48 -7.45 -14.35 -11.31
N THR A 49 -7.13 -15.42 -10.59
CA THR A 49 -8.13 -16.31 -9.97
C THR A 49 -8.40 -16.02 -8.50
N ASP A 50 -7.52 -15.26 -7.84
CA ASP A 50 -7.67 -14.90 -6.43
C ASP A 50 -8.21 -13.46 -6.27
N PRO A 51 -9.42 -13.27 -5.73
CA PRO A 51 -10.02 -11.94 -5.59
C PRO A 51 -9.20 -10.98 -4.73
N THR A 52 -8.53 -11.48 -3.69
CA THR A 52 -7.70 -10.66 -2.79
C THR A 52 -6.44 -10.18 -3.52
N LEU A 53 -5.76 -11.07 -4.24
CA LEU A 53 -4.58 -10.68 -5.03
C LEU A 53 -4.95 -9.75 -6.19
N SER A 54 -6.08 -9.99 -6.86
CA SER A 54 -6.62 -9.08 -7.87
C SER A 54 -6.88 -7.68 -7.31
N ALA A 55 -7.46 -7.58 -6.10
CA ALA A 55 -7.69 -6.30 -5.45
C ALA A 55 -6.39 -5.58 -5.08
N LEU A 56 -5.39 -6.32 -4.58
CA LEU A 56 -4.06 -5.79 -4.29
C LEU A 56 -3.34 -5.30 -5.54
N ASP A 57 -3.44 -6.01 -6.65
CA ASP A 57 -2.90 -5.58 -7.94
C ASP A 57 -3.52 -4.26 -8.41
N ARG A 58 -4.85 -4.13 -8.34
CA ARG A 58 -5.54 -2.86 -8.65
C ARG A 58 -5.11 -1.72 -7.71
N LYS A 59 -4.99 -2.00 -6.41
CA LYS A 59 -4.50 -1.02 -5.43
C LYS A 59 -3.08 -0.55 -5.77
N LEU A 60 -2.20 -1.48 -6.10
CA LEU A 60 -0.84 -1.16 -6.51
C LEU A 60 -0.81 -0.33 -7.81
N ALA A 61 -1.66 -0.65 -8.79
CA ALA A 61 -1.76 0.13 -10.02
C ALA A 61 -2.16 1.59 -9.75
N GLY A 62 -3.12 1.82 -8.84
CA GLY A 62 -3.51 3.16 -8.39
C GLY A 62 -2.35 3.91 -7.72
N VAL A 63 -1.72 3.28 -6.72
CA VAL A 63 -0.57 3.86 -5.98
C VAL A 63 0.60 4.15 -6.91
N TYR A 64 0.88 3.26 -7.87
CA TYR A 64 1.91 3.48 -8.89
C TYR A 64 1.58 4.68 -9.78
N GLY A 65 0.31 4.87 -10.16
CA GLY A 65 -0.13 6.05 -10.92
C GLY A 65 0.14 7.36 -10.17
N GLU A 66 -0.18 7.42 -8.88
CA GLU A 66 0.11 8.57 -8.03
C GLU A 66 1.62 8.81 -7.87
N ALA A 67 2.39 7.74 -7.62
CA ALA A 67 3.84 7.78 -7.55
C ALA A 67 4.46 8.29 -8.86
N ALA A 68 3.97 7.81 -10.01
CA ALA A 68 4.43 8.25 -11.32
C ALA A 68 4.18 9.74 -11.58
N GLY A 69 3.06 10.28 -11.08
CA GLY A 69 2.78 11.71 -11.13
C GLY A 69 3.82 12.54 -10.35
N LYS A 70 4.27 12.05 -9.19
CA LYS A 70 5.32 12.69 -8.39
C LYS A 70 6.72 12.47 -8.95
N ALA A 71 6.97 11.31 -9.57
CA ALA A 71 8.24 10.93 -10.15
C ALA A 71 8.55 11.63 -11.49
N ALA A 72 7.63 12.43 -12.04
CA ALA A 72 7.74 12.99 -13.39
C ALA A 72 9.05 13.76 -13.65
N ASN A 73 9.63 14.39 -12.61
CA ASN A 73 10.87 15.15 -12.69
C ASN A 73 12.04 14.48 -11.96
N GLU A 74 11.94 13.20 -11.58
CA GLU A 74 13.05 12.47 -10.97
C GLU A 74 14.18 12.24 -11.97
N HIS A 75 15.40 12.54 -11.55
CA HIS A 75 16.61 12.35 -12.34
C HIS A 75 17.63 11.56 -11.51
N PRO A 76 17.91 10.29 -11.87
CA PRO A 76 17.37 9.54 -13.02
C PRO A 76 15.89 9.08 -12.85
N PRO A 77 15.13 8.88 -13.95
CA PRO A 77 13.73 8.43 -13.90
C PRO A 77 13.63 6.92 -13.66
N VAL A 78 13.83 6.47 -12.43
CA VAL A 78 14.02 5.05 -12.10
C VAL A 78 12.73 4.28 -11.81
N LEU A 79 11.64 4.94 -11.42
CA LEU A 79 10.41 4.29 -10.93
C LEU A 79 9.89 3.18 -11.86
N LYS A 80 9.84 3.42 -13.17
CA LYS A 80 9.36 2.42 -14.15
C LYS A 80 10.27 1.19 -14.21
N ALA A 81 11.59 1.39 -14.14
CA ALA A 81 12.55 0.30 -14.15
C ALA A 81 12.46 -0.51 -12.85
N GLU A 82 12.33 0.16 -11.71
CA GLU A 82 12.13 -0.48 -10.41
C GLU A 82 10.85 -1.29 -10.35
N GLN A 83 9.73 -0.76 -10.88
CA GLN A 83 8.46 -1.48 -10.91
C GLN A 83 8.56 -2.77 -11.75
N ARG A 84 9.26 -2.73 -12.89
CA ARG A 84 9.52 -3.94 -13.68
C ARG A 84 10.41 -4.93 -12.96
N GLY A 85 11.40 -4.44 -12.20
CA GLY A 85 12.24 -5.28 -11.34
C GLY A 85 11.43 -5.96 -10.24
N TRP A 86 10.54 -5.20 -9.61
CA TRP A 86 9.64 -5.70 -8.57
C TRP A 86 8.70 -6.80 -9.11
N ILE A 87 8.10 -6.63 -10.30
CA ILE A 87 7.24 -7.68 -10.91
C ILE A 87 8.01 -9.01 -11.01
N LYS A 88 9.25 -8.99 -11.50
CA LYS A 88 10.09 -10.20 -11.56
C LYS A 88 10.37 -10.79 -10.18
N GLY A 89 10.60 -9.95 -9.18
CA GLY A 89 10.80 -10.39 -7.80
C GLY A 89 9.54 -11.00 -7.18
N ARG A 90 8.35 -10.47 -7.49
CA ARG A 90 7.07 -11.08 -7.13
C ARG A 90 6.92 -12.46 -7.78
N ASP A 91 7.29 -12.59 -9.04
CA ASP A 91 7.13 -13.86 -9.76
C ASP A 91 8.00 -14.97 -9.18
N ASP A 92 9.16 -14.62 -8.61
CA ASP A 92 10.03 -15.54 -7.86
C ASP A 92 9.36 -16.21 -6.65
N CYS A 93 8.17 -15.76 -6.23
CA CYS A 93 7.34 -16.46 -5.24
C CYS A 93 6.99 -17.90 -5.62
N TRP A 94 7.18 -18.34 -6.88
CA TRP A 94 7.08 -19.75 -7.25
C TRP A 94 7.99 -20.67 -6.43
N LYS A 95 9.11 -20.13 -5.90
CA LYS A 95 10.09 -20.81 -5.07
C LYS A 95 9.68 -20.94 -3.59
N ALA A 96 8.66 -20.21 -3.15
CA ALA A 96 8.22 -20.22 -1.77
C ALA A 96 7.35 -21.45 -1.45
N ASP A 97 7.39 -21.91 -0.20
CA ASP A 97 6.53 -22.99 0.29
C ASP A 97 5.05 -22.60 0.19
N ASP A 98 4.71 -21.39 0.66
CA ASP A 98 3.40 -20.77 0.46
C ASP A 98 3.49 -19.66 -0.60
N ARG A 99 3.23 -20.04 -1.85
CA ARG A 99 3.28 -19.13 -3.00
C ARG A 99 2.25 -18.00 -2.89
N ARG A 100 1.04 -18.29 -2.40
CA ARG A 100 -0.04 -17.30 -2.31
C ARG A 100 0.29 -16.25 -1.26
N ALA A 101 0.72 -16.68 -0.06
CA ALA A 101 1.14 -15.76 0.99
C ALA A 101 2.35 -14.91 0.55
N CYS A 102 3.31 -15.51 -0.17
CA CYS A 102 4.44 -14.77 -0.74
C CYS A 102 3.95 -13.66 -1.69
N VAL A 103 3.08 -13.97 -2.66
CA VAL A 103 2.58 -12.97 -3.63
C VAL A 103 1.80 -11.87 -2.92
N GLU A 104 0.95 -12.21 -1.95
CA GLU A 104 0.20 -11.26 -1.14
C GLU A 104 1.12 -10.27 -0.41
N GLU A 105 2.17 -10.79 0.25
CA GLU A 105 3.15 -9.99 0.95
C GLU A 105 3.93 -9.07 0.00
N GLN A 106 4.35 -9.57 -1.17
CA GLN A 106 5.04 -8.75 -2.18
C GLN A 106 4.20 -7.54 -2.63
N TYR A 107 2.89 -7.71 -2.79
CA TYR A 107 2.00 -6.58 -3.09
C TYR A 107 1.93 -5.59 -1.93
N ARG A 108 1.69 -6.07 -0.70
CA ARG A 108 1.56 -5.22 0.49
C ARG A 108 2.82 -4.38 0.72
N LEU A 109 3.99 -5.03 0.65
CA LEU A 109 5.28 -4.37 0.80
C LEU A 109 5.51 -3.31 -0.28
N ARG A 110 5.20 -3.61 -1.54
CA ARG A 110 5.39 -2.64 -2.64
C ARG A 110 4.45 -1.45 -2.54
N ILE A 111 3.20 -1.69 -2.16
CA ILE A 111 2.21 -0.64 -1.91
C ILE A 111 2.72 0.28 -0.80
N ALA A 112 3.14 -0.29 0.34
CA ALA A 112 3.69 0.48 1.46
C ALA A 112 4.96 1.24 1.07
N GLU A 113 5.87 0.60 0.32
CA GLU A 113 7.11 1.22 -0.17
C GLU A 113 6.82 2.46 -1.01
N LEU A 114 5.96 2.35 -2.02
CA LEU A 114 5.61 3.46 -2.89
C LEU A 114 4.87 4.56 -2.13
N GLN A 115 3.93 4.19 -1.24
CA GLN A 115 3.23 5.15 -0.41
C GLN A 115 4.17 5.96 0.48
N ALA A 116 5.17 5.33 1.09
CA ALA A 116 6.15 5.99 1.94
C ALA A 116 7.11 6.86 1.11
N ARG A 117 7.77 6.29 0.09
CA ARG A 117 8.77 7.01 -0.73
C ARG A 117 8.19 8.24 -1.41
N TYR A 118 6.98 8.12 -1.94
CA TYR A 118 6.29 9.21 -2.63
C TYR A 118 5.38 10.03 -1.71
N ARG A 119 5.38 9.76 -0.39
CA ARG A 119 4.55 10.44 0.61
C ARG A 119 3.09 10.58 0.16
N LEU A 120 2.47 9.44 -0.13
CA LEU A 120 1.08 9.31 -0.60
C LEU A 120 0.09 9.01 0.53
N VAL A 121 0.60 8.89 1.76
CA VAL A 121 -0.19 8.69 2.97
C VAL A 121 0.24 9.69 4.03
N ARG A 122 -0.53 9.80 5.11
CA ARG A 122 -0.16 10.60 6.27
C ARG A 122 1.15 10.10 6.89
N SER A 123 1.95 11.05 7.37
CA SER A 123 3.22 10.76 8.03
C SER A 123 3.41 11.60 9.30
N ILE A 124 4.22 11.08 10.22
CA ILE A 124 4.64 11.74 11.47
C ILE A 124 6.16 11.94 11.41
N GLY A 125 6.61 13.18 11.64
CA GLY A 125 8.01 13.57 11.55
C GLY A 125 8.27 14.66 10.49
N PRO A 126 9.53 14.92 10.11
CA PRO A 126 10.74 14.23 10.57
C PRO A 126 10.99 14.39 12.08
N VAL A 127 11.22 13.28 12.77
CA VAL A 127 11.69 13.25 14.16
C VAL A 127 13.21 13.11 14.14
N ARG A 128 13.90 14.05 14.78
CA ARG A 128 15.36 14.01 14.93
C ARG A 128 15.73 13.21 16.18
N PHE A 129 16.78 12.39 16.06
CA PHE A 129 17.36 11.68 17.18
C PHE A 129 18.86 11.94 17.25
N ALA A 130 19.36 12.24 18.45
CA ALA A 130 20.79 12.28 18.73
C ALA A 130 21.24 10.91 19.24
N CYS A 131 22.25 10.32 18.60
CA CYS A 131 22.74 8.98 18.89
C CYS A 131 24.11 9.00 19.59
N ASP A 132 24.27 8.14 20.59
CA ASP A 132 25.47 7.97 21.42
C ASP A 132 26.00 9.27 22.07
N GLY A 133 25.14 10.28 22.23
CA GLY A 133 25.50 11.58 22.81
C GLY A 133 26.47 12.42 21.95
N ALA A 134 26.69 12.06 20.69
CA ALA A 134 27.62 12.75 19.81
C ALA A 134 26.91 13.81 18.93
N PRO A 135 27.37 15.09 18.92
CA PRO A 135 26.68 16.20 18.23
C PRO A 135 26.58 16.14 16.70
N GLY A 136 27.01 15.05 16.06
CA GLY A 136 26.88 14.82 14.62
C GLY A 136 26.42 13.40 14.25
N ASN A 137 26.14 12.55 15.24
CA ASN A 137 25.55 11.23 15.00
C ASN A 137 24.03 11.38 15.11
N GLU A 138 23.42 11.88 14.05
CA GLU A 138 21.99 12.19 14.02
C GLU A 138 21.25 11.24 13.08
N LEU A 139 20.10 10.75 13.54
CA LEU A 139 19.15 10.00 12.74
C LEU A 139 17.88 10.84 12.60
N THR A 140 17.42 11.05 11.37
CA THR A 140 16.09 11.62 11.10
C THR A 140 15.14 10.52 10.66
N ALA A 141 13.99 10.37 11.32
CA ALA A 141 12.98 9.38 10.95
C ALA A 141 11.64 10.03 10.60
N THR A 142 11.02 9.60 9.52
CA THR A 142 9.59 9.84 9.25
C THR A 142 8.83 8.52 9.27
N PHE A 143 7.73 8.47 10.01
CA PHE A 143 6.84 7.31 10.11
C PHE A 143 5.61 7.51 9.23
N PHE A 144 5.16 6.48 8.52
CA PHE A 144 4.05 6.56 7.57
C PHE A 144 2.92 5.60 7.96
N GLU A 145 1.67 6.05 7.82
CA GLU A 145 0.47 5.27 8.06
C GLU A 145 0.17 4.30 6.89
N THR A 146 1.17 3.49 6.52
CA THR A 146 1.04 2.41 5.52
C THR A 146 0.63 1.08 6.17
N GLU A 147 0.31 0.08 5.36
CA GLU A 147 0.03 -1.27 5.82
C GLU A 147 0.88 -2.31 5.05
N PRO A 148 1.88 -2.95 5.70
CA PRO A 148 2.35 -2.71 7.08
C PRO A 148 2.91 -1.28 7.29
N PRO A 149 2.97 -0.77 8.54
CA PRO A 149 3.51 0.56 8.81
C PRO A 149 4.97 0.63 8.39
N THR A 150 5.39 1.77 7.86
CA THR A 150 6.76 1.98 7.37
C THR A 150 7.38 3.21 7.99
N MET A 151 8.70 3.25 7.99
CA MET A 151 9.45 4.46 8.26
C MET A 151 10.53 4.66 7.21
N ILE A 152 10.86 5.93 6.93
CA ILE A 152 12.06 6.32 6.21
C ILE A 152 12.98 6.97 7.22
N ALA A 153 14.16 6.38 7.39
CA ALA A 153 15.21 6.88 8.23
C ALA A 153 16.36 7.43 7.37
N GLU A 154 16.94 8.53 7.78
CA GLU A 154 18.02 9.23 7.10
C GLU A 154 19.17 9.43 8.10
N ARG A 155 20.38 9.05 7.71
CA ARG A 155 21.60 9.24 8.51
C ARG A 155 22.76 9.62 7.60
N GLY A 156 23.24 10.85 7.72
CA GLY A 156 24.15 11.43 6.73
C GLY A 156 23.51 11.40 5.35
N ASP A 157 24.21 10.89 4.34
CA ASP A 157 23.69 10.76 2.97
C ASP A 157 22.92 9.45 2.72
N ALA A 158 22.80 8.59 3.74
CA ALA A 158 22.14 7.29 3.60
C ALA A 158 20.67 7.37 4.00
N VAL A 159 19.82 6.72 3.20
CA VAL A 159 18.38 6.59 3.44
C VAL A 159 18.02 5.11 3.53
N SER A 160 17.22 4.74 4.53
CA SER A 160 16.68 3.38 4.68
C SER A 160 15.17 3.43 4.85
N LEU A 161 14.46 2.72 3.98
CA LEU A 161 13.06 2.39 4.20
C LEU A 161 12.98 1.12 5.04
N MET A 162 12.26 1.19 6.14
CA MET A 162 12.09 0.09 7.09
C MET A 162 10.61 -0.22 7.28
N VAL A 163 10.31 -1.51 7.42
CA VAL A 163 8.94 -2.02 7.60
C VAL A 163 8.74 -2.42 9.06
N GLY A 164 7.60 -2.05 9.62
CA GLY A 164 7.21 -2.38 10.99
C GLY A 164 7.20 -3.88 11.21
N GLN A 165 7.73 -4.31 12.36
CA GLN A 165 7.78 -5.70 12.78
C GLN A 165 6.91 -5.90 14.03
N PRO A 166 6.34 -7.10 14.23
CA PRO A 166 5.69 -7.44 15.49
C PRO A 166 6.63 -7.19 16.68
N ALA A 167 6.15 -6.47 17.69
CA ALA A 167 6.90 -6.18 18.91
C ALA A 167 5.98 -6.29 20.13
N ALA A 168 6.48 -6.89 21.22
CA ALA A 168 5.74 -7.00 22.48
C ALA A 168 5.60 -5.65 23.20
N SER A 169 6.49 -4.70 22.93
CA SER A 169 6.42 -3.33 23.42
C SER A 169 7.25 -2.39 22.56
N GLY A 170 6.82 -1.13 22.49
CA GLY A 170 7.45 -0.11 21.67
C GLY A 170 7.19 -0.30 20.17
N ALA A 171 7.95 0.40 19.34
CA ALA A 171 7.84 0.34 17.89
C ALA A 171 9.13 -0.20 17.27
N ARG A 172 9.03 -1.31 16.54
CA ARG A 172 10.17 -1.94 15.85
C ARG A 172 9.98 -1.86 14.34
N TYR A 173 11.04 -1.45 13.65
CA TYR A 173 11.11 -1.40 12.19
C TYR A 173 12.39 -2.06 11.71
N GLN A 174 12.31 -2.72 10.55
CA GLN A 174 13.41 -3.47 9.96
C GLN A 174 13.56 -3.07 8.49
N GLY A 175 14.74 -2.57 8.14
CA GLY A 175 15.19 -2.36 6.77
C GLY A 175 15.98 -3.57 6.26
N ARG A 176 16.69 -3.39 5.15
CA ARG A 176 17.48 -4.48 4.55
C ARG A 176 18.63 -4.92 5.46
N ASN A 177 19.37 -3.96 6.00
CA ASN A 177 20.47 -4.20 6.94
C ASN A 177 20.40 -3.29 8.18
N GLU A 178 19.33 -2.50 8.29
CA GLU A 178 19.12 -1.54 9.35
C GLU A 178 17.97 -1.98 10.25
N SER A 179 18.06 -1.66 11.53
CA SER A 179 16.98 -1.89 12.49
C SER A 179 16.77 -0.64 13.32
N PHE A 180 15.52 -0.43 13.73
CA PHE A 180 15.12 0.60 14.66
C PHE A 180 14.16 -0.02 15.66
N TRP A 181 14.42 0.13 16.96
CA TRP A 181 13.49 -0.27 18.00
C TRP A 181 13.41 0.80 19.08
N GLU A 182 12.29 1.52 19.12
CA GLU A 182 12.00 2.51 20.15
C GLU A 182 11.20 1.89 21.28
N HIS A 183 11.60 2.21 22.52
CA HIS A 183 10.86 1.90 23.72
C HIS A 183 11.16 2.94 24.81
N GLN A 184 10.12 3.62 25.32
CA GLN A 184 10.20 4.58 26.43
C GLN A 184 11.10 5.81 26.17
N GLY A 185 11.09 6.35 24.94
CA GLY A 185 11.83 7.55 24.57
C GLY A 185 13.29 7.30 24.18
N GLU A 186 13.71 6.05 24.13
CA GLU A 186 15.02 5.61 23.68
C GLU A 186 14.88 4.64 22.51
N ALA A 187 15.65 4.86 21.45
CA ALA A 187 15.67 4.05 20.24
C ALA A 187 17.01 3.34 20.10
N ARG A 188 16.98 2.01 19.96
CA ARG A 188 18.14 1.21 19.59
C ARG A 188 18.20 1.04 18.09
N VAL A 189 19.33 1.37 17.49
CA VAL A 189 19.48 1.45 16.04
C VAL A 189 20.72 0.71 15.59
N THR A 190 20.58 -0.17 14.60
CA THR A 190 21.71 -0.73 13.85
C THR A 190 21.64 -0.20 12.43
N TRP A 191 22.76 0.26 11.88
CA TRP A 191 22.80 0.85 10.54
C TRP A 191 23.80 0.12 9.65
N GLY A 192 23.36 -0.99 9.06
CA GLY A 192 24.17 -1.82 8.18
C GLY A 192 24.56 -3.15 8.80
N TYR A 193 25.01 -4.07 7.94
CA TYR A 193 25.36 -5.43 8.34
C TYR A 193 26.59 -5.44 9.25
N GLY A 194 26.44 -6.02 10.45
CA GLY A 194 27.51 -6.10 11.45
C GLY A 194 27.90 -4.77 12.09
N ALA A 195 27.15 -3.68 11.83
CA ALA A 195 27.40 -2.40 12.46
C ALA A 195 27.08 -2.46 13.97
N PRO A 196 27.81 -1.71 14.82
CA PRO A 196 27.45 -1.61 16.23
C PRO A 196 26.05 -0.99 16.40
N GLU A 197 25.33 -1.47 17.41
CA GLU A 197 24.09 -0.85 17.86
C GLU A 197 24.42 0.49 18.53
N MET A 198 23.63 1.52 18.21
CA MET A 198 23.70 2.84 18.82
C MET A 198 22.42 3.12 19.60
N THR A 199 22.57 3.97 20.62
CA THR A 199 21.46 4.42 21.47
C THR A 199 21.08 5.84 21.09
N CYS A 200 19.87 6.02 20.59
CA CYS A 200 19.36 7.29 20.09
C CYS A 200 18.22 7.81 20.97
N ARG A 201 18.18 9.12 21.20
CA ARG A 201 17.09 9.79 21.92
C ARG A 201 16.55 10.93 21.10
N THR A 202 15.26 11.22 21.23
CA THR A 202 14.64 12.34 20.53
C THR A 202 15.39 13.63 20.86
N ALA A 203 15.86 14.31 19.82
CA ALA A 203 16.46 15.62 19.97
C ALA A 203 15.36 16.69 20.14
N PRO A 204 15.63 17.79 20.87
CA PRO A 204 14.74 18.94 20.93
C PRO A 204 14.43 19.57 19.56
#